data_AF-A0A0F3GQM1-F1
#
_entry.id   AF-A0A0F3GQM1-F1
#
_cell.length_a   1.000
_cell.length_b   1.000
_cell.length_c   1.000
_cell.angle_alpha   90.00
_cell.angle_beta   90.00
_cell.angle_gamma   90.00
#
_symmetry.space_group_name_H-M   'P 1'
#
loop_
_entity.id
_entity.type
_entity.pdbx_description
1 polymer ?
#
loop_
_entity_poly.entity_id
_entity_poly.type
_entity_poly.pdbx_seq_one_letter_code
_entity_poly.pdbx_strand_id
1 'polypeptide(L)' 'MSAPVPLLAVENLQIRVGVDGPLAVDDFSFTLAPGEIVALVGE' A
#
# COMPACT_ATOMS: atom_id res chain seq x y z
N MET A 1 -5.67 0.76 -25.35
CA MET A 1 -5.59 1.88 -24.38
C MET A 1 -4.45 1.57 -23.44
N SER A 2 -3.45 2.44 -23.28
CA SER A 2 -2.35 2.21 -22.33
C SER A 2 -2.86 2.52 -20.92
N ALA A 3 -2.57 1.66 -19.95
CA ALA A 3 -2.83 1.98 -18.56
C ALA A 3 -1.98 3.21 -18.15
N PRO A 4 -2.50 4.12 -17.31
CA PRO A 4 -1.71 5.23 -16.79
C PRO A 4 -0.51 4.70 -16.00
N VAL A 5 0.65 5.34 -16.14
CA VAL A 5 1.82 5.03 -15.30
C VAL A 5 1.51 5.51 -13.88
N PRO A 6 1.57 4.64 -12.85
CA PRO A 6 1.29 5.05 -11.48
C PRO A 6 2.40 5.99 -10.97
N LEU A 7 2.01 6.95 -10.12
CA LEU A 7 2.96 7.77 -9.37
C LEU A 7 3.60 6.97 -8.23
N LEU A 8 2.82 6.10 -7.59
CA LEU A 8 3.27 5.18 -6.56
C LEU A 8 2.70 3.80 -6.85
N ALA A 9 3.56 2.78 -6.77
CA ALA A 9 3.15 1.38 -6.72
C ALA A 9 3.73 0.78 -5.44
N VAL A 10 2.87 0.20 -4.63
CA VAL A 10 3.24 -0.57 -3.43
C VAL A 10 2.85 -2.01 -3.70
N GLU A 11 3.81 -2.91 -3.53
CA GLU A 11 3.65 -4.33 -3.79
C GLU A 11 4.07 -5.12 -2.55
N ASN A 12 3.23 -6.08 -2.16
CA ASN A 12 3.48 -7.04 -1.08
C ASN A 12 3.95 -6.39 0.24
N LEU A 13 3.36 -5.26 0.62
CA LEU A 13 3.71 -4.55 1.84
C LEU A 13 3.38 -5.41 3.05
N GLN A 14 4.39 -5.63 3.89
CA GLN A 14 4.27 -6.27 5.18
C GLN A 14 4.85 -5.36 6.25
N ILE A 15 4.09 -5.13 7.32
CA ILE A 15 4.53 -4.33 8.48
C ILE A 15 4.40 -5.19 9.72
N ARG A 16 5.46 -5.27 10.53
CA ARG A 16 5.50 -6.04 11.76
C ARG A 16 5.73 -5.14 12.96
N VAL A 17 5.04 -5.42 14.07
CA VAL A 17 5.28 -4.76 15.35
C VAL A 17 6.48 -5.43 16.04
N GLY A 18 7.65 -4.79 16.01
CA GLY A 18 8.88 -5.39 16.53
C GLY A 18 9.38 -6.56 15.68
N VAL A 19 10.44 -7.25 16.15
CA VAL A 19 11.09 -8.33 15.39
C VAL A 19 10.22 -9.59 15.34
N ASP A 20 9.60 -9.95 16.46
CA ASP A 20 8.83 -11.20 16.61
C ASP A 20 7.32 -10.99 16.82
N GLY A 21 6.83 -9.74 16.75
CA GLY A 21 5.41 -9.46 16.95
C GLY A 21 4.56 -9.75 15.71
N PRO A 22 3.24 -9.52 15.79
CA PRO A 22 2.31 -9.83 14.70
C PRO A 22 2.53 -8.92 13.48
N LEU A 23 2.09 -9.40 12.32
CA LEU A 23 1.93 -8.55 11.14
C LEU A 23 0.77 -7.57 11.40
N ALA A 24 1.08 -6.29 11.39
CA ALA A 24 0.12 -5.19 11.39
C ALA A 24 -0.43 -4.91 9.98
N VAL A 25 0.37 -5.19 8.96
CA VAL A 25 -0.05 -5.21 7.55
C VAL A 25 0.49 -6.50 6.96
N ASP A 26 -0.39 -7.25 6.28
CA ASP A 26 -0.06 -8.52 5.65
C ASP A 26 -0.47 -8.45 4.16
N ASP A 27 0.53 -8.61 3.30
CA ASP A 27 0.43 -8.64 1.84
C ASP A 27 -0.46 -7.54 1.19
N PHE A 28 -0.20 -6.28 1.53
CA PHE A 28 -0.97 -5.15 0.98
C PHE A 28 -0.33 -4.59 -0.29
N SER A 29 -1.11 -4.50 -1.37
CA SER A 29 -0.65 -3.96 -2.66
C SER A 29 -1.66 -2.95 -3.22
N PHE A 30 -1.17 -1.80 -3.69
CA PHE A 30 -2.00 -0.77 -4.32
C PHE A 30 -1.17 0.14 -5.23
N THR A 31 -1.86 0.88 -6.09
CA THR A 31 -1.27 1.93 -6.94
C THR A 31 -1.96 3.26 -6.72
N LEU A 32 -1.24 4.36 -6.89
CA LEU A 32 -1.76 5.72 -6.85
C LEU A 32 -1.40 6.44 -8.15
N ALA A 33 -2.38 7.03 -8.84
CA ALA A 33 -2.16 7.85 -10.01
C ALA A 33 -1.70 9.29 -9.63
N PRO A 34 -1.03 10.02 -10.54
CA PRO A 34 -0.72 11.43 -10.31
C PRO A 34 -1.98 12.27 -10.04
N GLY A 35 -2.01 12.95 -8.89
CA GLY A 35 -3.14 13.78 -8.47
C GLY A 35 -4.30 13.03 -7.80
N GLU A 36 -4.21 11.71 -7.67
CA GLU A 36 -5.15 10.92 -6.89
C GLU A 36 -4.92 11.12 -5.38
N ILE A 37 -6.00 11.17 -4.61
CA ILE A 37 -5.96 11.25 -3.14
C ILE A 37 -6.53 9.95 -2.58
N VAL A 38 -5.72 9.25 -1.77
CA VAL A 38 -6.13 8.04 -1.06
C VAL A 38 -6.24 8.35 0.42
N ALA A 39 -7.36 7.95 1.02
CA ALA A 39 -7.59 8.03 2.46
C ALA A 39 -7.42 6.62 3.08
N LEU A 40 -6.51 6.50 4.03
CA LEU A 40 -6.35 5.29 4.84
C LEU A 40 -7.15 5.46 6.13
N VAL A 41 -8.05 4.51 6.41
CA VAL A 41 -8.94 4.53 7.59
C VAL A 41 -8.82 3.21 8.32
N GLY A 42 -8.76 3.27 9.65
CA GLY A 42 -8.81 2.13 10.56
C GLY A 42 -9.77 2.42 11.71
N GLU A 43 -10.17 1.37 12.43
CA GLU A 43 -10.99 1.46 13.64
C GLU A 43 -10.26 2.10 14.83
#